data_AF-A0A1Y5K6H3-F1
#
_entry.id   AF-A0A1Y5K6H3-F1
#
_cell.length_a   1.000
_cell.length_b   1.000
_cell.length_c   1.000
_cell.angle_alpha   90.00
_cell.angle_beta   90.00
_cell.angle_gamma   90.00
#
_symmetry.space_group_name_H-M   'P 1'
#
loop_
_entity.id
_entity.type
_entity.pdbx_description
1 polymer ?
#
loop_
_entity_poly.entity_id
_entity_poly.type
_entity_poly.pdbx_seq_one_letter_code
_entity_poly.pdbx_strand_id
1 'polypeptide(L)'
;MLPASYIEVLNRLKSKGPIVEQISSESLEFNFDILRDLDKRGYIQGTYTPSSTCNFYTNVSITEYGHAKLSELATISQPCEELVTWTIDRRLVIFGLLISLLGIFIKLFSD
;
A
#
# COMPACT_ATOMS: atom_id res chain seq x y z
N MET A 1 -12.60 -10.91 -7.89
CA MET A 1 -11.48 -9.94 -7.75
C MET A 1 -12.06 -8.65 -7.19
N LEU A 2 -11.46 -8.06 -6.15
CA LEU A 2 -11.97 -6.81 -5.55
C LEU A 2 -11.62 -5.61 -6.46
N PRO A 3 -12.57 -4.71 -6.76
CA PRO A 3 -12.27 -3.49 -7.51
C PRO A 3 -11.29 -2.57 -6.76
N ALA A 4 -10.51 -1.76 -7.48
CA ALA A 4 -9.53 -0.84 -6.90
C ALA A 4 -10.14 0.13 -5.86
N SER A 5 -11.34 0.63 -6.11
CA SER A 5 -12.07 1.51 -5.17
C SER A 5 -12.42 0.83 -3.85
N TYR A 6 -12.60 -0.50 -3.84
CA TYR A 6 -12.86 -1.26 -2.62
C TYR A 6 -11.58 -1.40 -1.80
N ILE A 7 -10.46 -1.64 -2.49
CA ILE A 7 -9.13 -1.71 -1.86
C ILE A 7 -8.76 -0.36 -1.23
N GLU A 8 -9.07 0.75 -1.90
CA GLU A 8 -8.85 2.09 -1.36
C GLU A 8 -9.64 2.34 -0.07
N VAL A 9 -10.94 2.01 -0.05
CA VAL A 9 -11.78 2.16 1.15
C VAL A 9 -11.26 1.29 2.30
N LEU A 10 -10.90 0.04 2.02
CA LEU A 10 -10.31 -0.85 3.01
C LEU A 10 -8.95 -0.34 3.53
N ASN A 11 -8.09 0.20 2.67
CA ASN A 11 -6.81 0.79 3.11
C ASN A 11 -7.02 2.06 3.97
N ARG A 12 -8.01 2.90 3.64
CA ARG A 12 -8.37 4.07 4.46
C ARG A 12 -8.85 3.64 5.85
N LEU A 13 -9.75 2.65 5.92
CA LEU A 13 -10.21 2.09 7.19
C LEU A 13 -9.06 1.47 8.00
N LYS A 14 -8.12 0.79 7.33
CA LYS A 14 -6.94 0.18 7.98
C LYS A 14 -6.05 1.27 8.60
N SER A 15 -5.85 2.37 7.89
CA SER A 15 -5.02 3.49 8.37
C SER A 15 -5.67 4.27 9.50
N LYS A 16 -7.00 4.44 9.49
CA LYS A 16 -7.72 5.18 10.52
C LYS A 16 -8.01 4.34 11.77
N GLY A 17 -8.06 3.02 11.63
CA GLY A 17 -8.56 2.14 12.68
C GLY A 17 -10.09 2.15 12.75
N PRO A 18 -10.66 1.60 13.84
CA PRO A 18 -12.11 1.55 14.03
C PRO A 18 -12.73 2.95 14.05
N ILE A 19 -13.74 3.17 13.21
CA ILE A 19 -14.49 4.42 13.16
C ILE A 19 -15.72 4.28 14.05
N VAL A 20 -15.70 4.97 15.19
CA VAL A 20 -16.82 5.00 16.16
C VAL A 20 -17.89 6.02 15.75
N GLU A 21 -17.54 6.97 14.89
CA GLU A 21 -18.41 8.05 14.42
C GLU A 21 -19.44 7.58 13.37
N GLN A 22 -20.46 8.41 13.15
CA GLN A 22 -21.47 8.18 12.12
C GLN A 22 -20.92 8.51 10.72
N ILE A 23 -20.92 7.52 9.83
CA ILE A 23 -20.65 7.71 8.40
C ILE A 23 -21.99 7.77 7.67
N SER A 24 -22.40 8.97 7.27
CA SER A 24 -23.63 9.18 6.51
C SER A 24 -23.45 8.83 5.03
N SER A 25 -24.56 8.57 4.33
CA SER A 25 -24.55 8.37 2.87
C SER A 25 -24.12 9.60 2.07
N GLU A 26 -24.08 10.77 2.70
CA GLU A 26 -23.62 12.03 2.10
C GLU A 26 -22.13 12.30 2.36
N SER A 27 -21.46 11.47 3.16
CA SER A 27 -20.04 11.63 3.43
C SER A 27 -19.23 11.48 2.14
N LEU A 28 -18.50 12.53 1.78
CA LEU A 28 -17.54 12.50 0.65
C LEU A 28 -16.29 11.68 0.98
N GLU A 29 -16.09 11.35 2.25
CA GLU A 29 -14.88 10.66 2.71
C GLU A 29 -14.89 9.17 2.35
N PHE A 30 -16.09 8.58 2.30
CA PHE A 30 -16.29 7.17 1.98
C PHE A 30 -17.47 6.99 1.03
N ASN A 31 -17.28 6.21 -0.02
CA ASN A 31 -18.39 5.81 -0.85
C ASN A 31 -19.30 4.82 -0.09
N PHE A 32 -20.49 5.28 0.27
CA PHE A 32 -21.44 4.54 1.11
C PHE A 32 -21.88 3.20 0.51
N ASP A 33 -22.03 3.14 -0.82
CA ASP A 33 -22.40 1.90 -1.50
C ASP A 33 -21.27 0.86 -1.41
N ILE A 34 -20.02 1.31 -1.45
CA ILE A 34 -18.85 0.43 -1.27
C ILE A 34 -18.78 -0.07 0.17
N LEU A 35 -19.01 0.77 1.18
CA LEU A 35 -19.06 0.34 2.57
C LEU A 35 -20.13 -0.73 2.78
N ARG A 36 -21.34 -0.50 2.25
CA ARG A 36 -22.44 -1.46 2.35
C ARG A 36 -22.14 -2.79 1.66
N ASP A 37 -21.48 -2.78 0.50
CA ASP A 37 -21.13 -4.02 -0.20
C ASP A 37 -19.96 -4.75 0.48
N LEU A 38 -18.99 -4.02 1.04
CA LEU A 38 -17.90 -4.59 1.84
C LEU A 38 -18.43 -5.28 3.12
N ASP A 39 -19.41 -4.68 3.77
CA ASP A 39 -20.08 -5.21 4.96
C ASP A 39 -20.85 -6.49 4.63
N LYS A 40 -21.66 -6.48 3.56
CA LYS A 40 -22.36 -7.68 3.05
C LYS A 40 -21.45 -8.85 2.72
N ARG A 41 -20.22 -8.56 2.26
CA ARG A 41 -19.21 -9.56 1.91
C ARG A 41 -18.33 -9.96 3.09
N GLY A 42 -18.54 -9.39 4.27
CA GLY A 42 -17.82 -9.70 5.50
C GLY A 42 -16.40 -9.15 5.58
N TYR A 43 -16.02 -8.19 4.73
CA TYR A 43 -14.70 -7.55 4.79
C TYR A 43 -14.61 -6.49 5.86
N ILE A 44 -15.74 -5.88 6.19
CA ILE A 44 -15.88 -4.93 7.30
C ILE A 44 -17.05 -5.38 8.17
N GLN A 45 -17.13 -4.83 9.36
CA GLN A 45 -18.26 -4.97 10.27
C GLN A 45 -18.62 -3.58 10.78
N GLY A 46 -19.91 -3.30 10.91
CA GLY A 46 -20.43 -2.07 11.47
C GLY A 46 -21.94 -2.15 11.65
N THR A 47 -22.51 -1.17 12.34
CA THR A 47 -23.95 -1.10 12.55
C THR A 47 -24.58 -0.21 11.48
N TYR A 48 -25.30 -0.82 10.55
CA TYR A 48 -26.11 -0.10 9.56
C TYR A 48 -27.44 0.35 10.17
N THR A 49 -27.71 1.65 10.13
CA THR A 49 -28.99 2.22 10.57
C THR A 49 -29.69 2.88 9.37
N PRO A 50 -30.77 2.27 8.84
CA PRO A 50 -31.57 2.90 7.80
C PRO A 50 -32.43 4.03 8.36
N SER A 51 -32.59 5.11 7.60
CA SER A 51 -33.50 6.22 7.91
C SER A 51 -34.26 6.66 6.66
N SER A 52 -35.38 7.35 6.84
CA SER A 52 -36.15 7.94 5.73
C SER A 52 -35.41 9.09 5.04
N THR A 53 -34.48 9.73 5.75
CA THR A 53 -33.77 10.92 5.28
C THR A 53 -32.31 10.66 4.95
N CYS A 54 -31.60 9.87 5.75
CA CYS A 54 -30.18 9.61 5.53
C CYS A 54 -29.74 8.30 6.18
N ASN A 55 -29.20 7.37 5.39
CA ASN A 55 -28.67 6.12 5.93
C ASN A 55 -27.28 6.37 6.52
N PHE A 56 -26.96 5.72 7.62
CA PHE A 56 -25.63 5.85 8.24
C PHE A 56 -25.10 4.54 8.80
N TYR A 57 -23.78 4.47 8.89
CA TYR A 57 -23.03 3.41 9.56
C TYR A 57 -22.41 3.95 10.85
N THR A 58 -22.34 3.13 11.90
CA THR A 58 -21.55 3.39 13.11
C THR A 58 -20.65 2.21 13.44
N ASN A 59 -19.61 2.45 14.24
CA ASN A 59 -18.69 1.41 14.72
C ASN A 59 -18.07 0.57 13.59
N VAL A 60 -17.67 1.21 12.50
CA VAL A 60 -17.12 0.54 11.32
C VAL A 60 -15.68 0.11 11.57
N SER A 61 -15.39 -1.16 11.37
CA SER A 61 -14.03 -1.72 11.47
C SER A 61 -13.80 -2.80 10.42
N ILE A 62 -12.54 -3.05 10.08
CA ILE A 62 -12.17 -4.15 9.18
C ILE A 62 -12.20 -5.47 9.96
N THR A 63 -12.75 -6.51 9.36
CA THR A 63 -12.74 -7.86 9.96
C THR A 63 -11.38 -8.53 9.77
N GLU A 64 -11.11 -9.62 10.48
CA GLU A 64 -9.93 -10.44 10.22
C GLU A 64 -9.87 -10.92 8.76
N TYR A 65 -11.03 -11.26 8.18
CA TYR A 65 -11.15 -11.64 6.78
C TYR A 65 -10.78 -10.49 5.82
N GLY A 66 -11.23 -9.26 6.12
CA GLY A 66 -10.82 -8.05 5.40
C GLY A 66 -9.33 -7.80 5.43
N HIS A 67 -8.70 -7.96 6.60
CA HIS A 67 -7.26 -7.83 6.76
C HIS A 67 -6.48 -8.88 5.99
N ALA A 68 -6.89 -10.15 6.07
CA ALA A 68 -6.29 -11.23 5.30
C ALA A 68 -6.35 -10.95 3.80
N LYS A 69 -7.51 -10.50 3.31
CA LYS A 69 -7.67 -10.22 1.88
C LYS A 69 -6.83 -9.05 1.39
N LEU A 70 -6.73 -7.98 2.18
CA LEU A 70 -5.80 -6.88 1.91
C LEU A 70 -4.34 -7.35 1.88
N SER A 71 -3.96 -8.25 2.79
CA SER A 71 -2.59 -8.78 2.85
C SER A 71 -2.27 -9.62 1.60
N GLU A 72 -3.17 -10.50 1.17
CA GLU A 72 -3.02 -11.28 -0.06
C GLU A 72 -2.82 -10.37 -1.28
N LEU A 73 -3.62 -9.31 -1.38
CA LEU A 73 -3.53 -8.35 -2.48
C LEU A 73 -2.23 -7.54 -2.43
N ALA A 74 -1.74 -7.19 -1.23
CA ALA A 74 -0.46 -6.50 -1.06
C ALA A 74 0.74 -7.39 -1.45
N THR A 75 0.65 -8.70 -1.22
CA THR A 75 1.66 -9.67 -1.68
C THR A 75 1.65 -9.81 -3.20
N ILE A 76 0.47 -9.76 -3.83
CA ILE A 76 0.32 -9.78 -5.29
C ILE A 76 0.73 -8.44 -5.92
N SER A 77 0.58 -7.33 -5.18
CA SER A 77 0.93 -5.98 -5.63
C SER A 77 2.32 -5.53 -5.19
N GLN A 78 3.23 -6.45 -4.81
CA GLN A 78 4.64 -6.09 -4.82
C GLN A 78 4.93 -5.55 -6.22
N PRO A 79 5.23 -4.24 -6.36
CA PRO A 79 5.65 -3.74 -7.64
C PRO A 79 6.88 -4.56 -8.02
N CYS A 80 7.03 -4.79 -9.32
CA CYS A 80 8.25 -5.30 -9.91
C CYS A 80 9.35 -4.22 -9.73
N GLU A 81 9.74 -3.97 -8.48
CA GLU A 81 10.75 -3.04 -7.99
C GLU A 81 11.85 -3.80 -7.23
N GLU A 82 12.04 -5.08 -7.54
CA GLU A 82 13.27 -5.81 -7.25
C GLU A 82 13.76 -6.45 -8.55
N LEU A 83 14.51 -5.70 -9.38
CA LEU A 83 15.78 -6.18 -9.98
C LEU A 83 16.57 -5.13 -10.79
N VAL A 84 16.55 -3.83 -10.44
CA VAL A 84 17.53 -2.87 -11.01
C VAL A 84 18.10 -1.97 -9.92
N THR A 85 18.48 -2.56 -8.80
CA THR A 85 19.71 -2.12 -8.14
C THR A 85 20.69 -3.24 -8.37
N TRP A 86 21.42 -3.17 -9.49
CA TRP A 86 22.74 -3.78 -9.50
C TRP A 86 23.45 -3.09 -8.36
N THR A 87 23.52 -3.76 -7.21
CA THR A 87 24.47 -3.46 -6.17
C THR A 87 25.81 -3.50 -6.88
N ILE A 88 26.29 -2.35 -7.35
CA ILE A 88 27.64 -2.22 -7.84
C ILE A 88 28.48 -2.63 -6.64
N ASP A 89 29.02 -3.84 -6.71
CA ASP A 89 29.86 -4.38 -5.65
C ASP A 89 30.94 -3.33 -5.40
N ARG A 90 31.03 -2.82 -4.16
CA ARG A 90 31.98 -1.75 -3.79
C ARG A 90 33.41 -2.11 -4.21
N ARG A 91 33.70 -3.40 -4.38
CA ARG A 91 34.96 -3.93 -4.93
C ARG A 91 35.23 -3.44 -6.35
N LEU A 92 34.22 -3.31 -7.23
CA LEU A 92 34.40 -2.90 -8.63
C LEU A 92 34.81 -1.42 -8.76
N VAL A 93 34.26 -0.54 -7.89
CA VAL A 93 34.69 0.87 -7.79
C VAL A 93 36.14 0.95 -7.33
N ILE A 94 36.52 0.14 -6.33
CA ILE A 94 37.90 0.07 -5.84
C ILE A 94 38.85 -0.43 -6.96
N PHE A 95 38.47 -1.46 -7.71
CA PHE A 95 39.26 -1.93 -8.86
C PHE A 95 39.43 -0.86 -9.94
N GLY A 96 38.38 -0.11 -10.27
CA GLY A 96 38.47 1.00 -11.22
C GLY A 96 39.41 2.11 -10.77
N LEU A 97 39.41 2.42 -9.47
CA LEU A 97 40.28 3.44 -8.87
C LEU A 97 41.76 3.01 -8.88
N LEU A 98 42.04 1.73 -8.58
CA LEU A 98 43.39 1.18 -8.60
C LEU A 98 44.01 1.17 -10.02
N ILE A 99 43.23 0.78 -11.03
CA ILE A 99 43.71 0.78 -12.44
C ILE A 99 44.03 2.22 -12.90
N SER A 100 43.19 3.19 -12.54
CA SER A 100 43.41 4.60 -12.89
C SER A 100 44.70 5.15 -12.27
N LEU A 101 44.96 4.84 -10.99
CA LEU A 101 46.20 5.24 -10.30
C LEU A 101 47.43 4.58 -10.91
N LEU A 102 47.35 3.30 -11.29
CA LEU A 102 48.45 2.60 -11.93
C LEU A 102 48.79 3.21 -13.30
N GLY A 103 47.79 3.60 -14.08
CA GLY A 103 47.99 4.28 -15.37
C GLY A 103 48.70 5.62 -15.23
N ILE A 104 48.36 6.40 -14.19
CA ILE A 104 49.04 7.67 -13.88
C ILE A 104 50.48 7.42 -13.48
N PHE A 105 50.74 6.41 -12.64
CA PHE A 105 52.09 6.07 -12.20
C PHE A 105 52.98 5.69 -13.38
N ILE A 106 52.52 4.79 -14.26
CA ILE A 106 53.29 4.39 -15.45
C ILE A 106 53.57 5.59 -16.36
N LYS A 107 52.60 6.49 -16.55
CA LYS A 107 52.77 7.72 -17.34
C LYS A 107 53.88 8.62 -16.77
N LEU A 108 54.01 8.69 -15.44
CA LEU A 108 55.00 9.51 -14.73
C LEU A 108 56.45 9.03 -14.84
N PHE A 109 56.69 7.74 -15.11
CA PHE A 109 58.03 7.15 -15.22
C PHE A 109 58.43 6.81 -16.67
N SER A 110 57.57 7.13 -17.65
CA SER A 110 57.83 6.89 -19.07
C SER A 110 58.23 8.17 -19.84
N ASP A 111 58.14 9.34 -19.21
CA ASP A 111 58.78 10.60 -19.62
C ASP A 111 60.07 10.80 -18.80
#